data_AF-A0A4V6JHA7-F1
#
_entry.id   AF-A0A4V6JHA7-F1
#
_cell.length_a   1.000
_cell.length_b   1.000
_cell.length_c   1.000
_cell.angle_alpha   90.00
_cell.angle_beta   90.00
_cell.angle_gamma   90.00
#
_symmetry.space_group_name_H-M   'P 1'
#
loop_
_entity.id
_entity.type
_entity.pdbx_description
1 polymer ?
#
loop_
_entity_poly.entity_id
_entity_poly.type
_entity_poly.pdbx_seq_one_letter_code
_entity_poly.pdbx_strand_id
1 'polypeptide(L)'
;MTIDEKIAKSKVLASRVPREIIEEMETVKLEGESTTHFIVSAMRGEIIRRKTEGGRESPLLSSLDALTRVETIGTKAVSEIEQLIDIAREELQRRISGKVGSGM
;
A
#
# COMPACT_ATOMS: atom_id res chain seq x y z
N MET A 1 -18.35 30.64 18.09
CA MET A 1 -18.06 29.27 18.56
C MET A 1 -18.35 29.25 20.05
N THR A 2 -19.46 28.63 20.44
CA THR A 2 -19.83 28.47 21.87
C THR A 2 -18.83 27.54 22.55
N ILE A 3 -18.65 27.70 23.86
CA ILE A 3 -17.73 26.88 24.67
C ILE A 3 -18.02 25.38 24.48
N ASP A 4 -19.29 25.04 24.26
CA ASP A 4 -19.77 23.67 24.02
C ASP A 4 -19.17 23.02 22.76
N GLU A 5 -19.00 23.77 21.66
CA GLU A 5 -18.39 23.24 20.42
C GLU A 5 -16.89 22.96 20.56
N LYS A 6 -16.20 23.70 21.43
CA LYS A 6 -14.76 23.51 21.68
C LYS A 6 -14.49 22.23 22.47
N ILE A 7 -15.36 21.92 23.44
CA ILE A 7 -15.29 20.70 24.26
C ILE A 7 -15.65 19.46 23.43
N ALA A 8 -16.52 19.59 22.43
CA ALA A 8 -16.88 18.48 21.53
C ALA A 8 -15.72 18.01 20.63
N LYS A 9 -14.72 18.86 20.33
CA LYS A 9 -13.64 18.55 19.38
C LYS A 9 -12.34 18.04 20.01
N SER A 10 -12.17 18.16 21.33
CA SER A 10 -10.95 17.71 22.01
C SER A 10 -11.22 17.37 23.47
N LYS A 11 -10.60 16.29 23.96
CA LYS A 11 -10.69 15.86 25.37
C LYS A 11 -9.31 15.92 26.02
N VAL A 12 -9.23 16.50 27.22
CA VAL A 12 -8.01 16.49 28.03
C VAL A 12 -7.83 15.11 28.65
N LEU A 13 -6.65 14.52 28.47
CA LEU A 13 -6.24 13.29 29.13
C LEU A 13 -5.18 13.65 30.18
N ALA A 14 -5.45 13.34 31.45
CA ALA A 14 -4.51 13.54 32.54
C ALA A 14 -3.85 12.21 32.90
N SER A 15 -2.53 12.11 32.70
CA SER A 15 -1.71 10.98 33.15
C SER A 15 -0.35 11.50 33.61
N ARG A 16 0.27 10.80 34.57
CA ARG A 16 1.65 11.08 34.98
C ARG A 16 2.60 10.33 34.05
N VAL A 17 3.58 11.05 33.51
CA VAL A 17 4.64 10.48 32.67
C VAL A 17 5.96 10.57 33.44
N PRO A 18 6.77 9.50 33.51
CA PRO A 18 8.09 9.54 34.15
C PRO A 18 8.98 10.64 33.55
N ARG A 19 9.82 11.26 34.38
CA ARG A 19 10.68 12.38 33.97
C ARG A 19 11.63 11.99 32.84
N GLU A 20 12.25 10.83 32.95
CA GLU A 20 13.18 10.29 31.93
C GLU A 20 12.54 10.26 30.54
N ILE A 21 11.28 9.86 30.42
CA ILE A 21 10.54 9.82 29.16
C ILE A 21 10.28 11.22 28.60
N ILE A 22 10.03 12.20 29.47
CA ILE A 22 9.88 13.61 29.06
C ILE A 22 11.20 14.16 28.55
N GLU A 23 12.31 13.86 29.23
CA GLU A 23 13.64 14.28 28.82
C GLU A 23 14.01 13.67 27.46
N GLU A 24 13.81 12.36 27.28
CA GLU A 24 14.03 11.68 26.00
C GLU A 24 13.19 12.28 24.87
N MET A 25 11.90 12.54 25.12
CA MET A 25 11.02 13.19 24.14
C MET A 25 11.60 14.53 23.67
N GLU A 26 12.09 15.37 24.57
CA GLU A 26 12.66 16.67 24.20
C GLU A 26 13.94 16.53 23.36
N THR A 27 14.70 15.42 23.49
CA THR A 27 15.88 15.17 22.64
C THR A 27 15.56 14.79 21.20
N VAL A 28 14.36 14.24 20.94
CA VAL A 28 13.96 13.73 19.62
C VAL A 28 12.95 14.63 18.91
N LYS A 29 12.46 15.69 19.56
CA LYS A 29 11.54 16.66 18.94
C LYS A 29 12.22 17.39 17.79
N LEU A 30 11.45 17.65 16.74
CA LEU A 30 11.89 18.46 15.62
C LEU A 30 11.99 19.93 16.03
N GLU A 31 12.80 20.70 15.30
CA GLU A 31 12.93 22.14 15.54
C GLU A 31 11.57 22.84 15.40
N GLY A 32 11.17 23.59 16.44
CA GLY A 32 9.87 24.26 16.50
C GLY A 32 8.67 23.34 16.79
N GLU A 33 8.88 22.05 17.02
CA GLU A 33 7.80 21.12 17.34
C GLU A 33 7.24 21.35 18.76
N SER A 34 5.92 21.54 18.85
CA SER A 34 5.25 21.62 20.15
C SER A 34 5.11 20.23 20.78
N THR A 35 5.18 20.14 22.11
CA THR A 35 4.94 18.89 22.85
C THR A 35 3.58 18.28 22.54
N THR A 36 2.54 19.11 22.35
CA THR A 36 1.22 18.64 21.91
C THR A 36 1.28 17.95 20.55
N HIS A 37 2.00 18.54 19.59
CA HIS A 37 2.13 17.97 18.25
C HIS A 37 2.86 16.62 18.31
N PHE A 38 3.98 16.56 19.04
CA PHE A 38 4.73 15.32 19.24
C PHE A 38 3.84 14.20 19.82
N ILE A 39 3.12 14.49 20.91
CA ILE A 39 2.26 13.51 21.58
C ILE A 39 1.13 13.03 20.66
N VAL A 40 0.45 13.95 19.96
CA VAL A 40 -0.64 13.60 19.04
C VAL A 40 -0.13 12.74 17.89
N SER A 41 1.03 13.07 17.32
CA SER A 41 1.66 12.30 16.25
C SER A 41 2.06 10.90 16.71
N ALA A 42 2.71 10.78 17.88
CA ALA A 42 3.06 9.50 18.48
C ALA A 42 1.81 8.62 18.75
N MET A 43 0.75 9.20 19.34
CA MET A 43 -0.50 8.50 19.58
C MET A 43 -1.16 8.01 18.29
N ARG A 44 -1.15 8.81 17.23
CA ARG A 44 -1.68 8.40 15.91
C ARG A 44 -0.88 7.24 15.34
N GLY A 45 0.45 7.30 15.40
CA GLY A 45 1.33 6.22 14.97
C GLY A 45 1.03 4.90 15.69
N GLU A 46 0.90 4.93 17.01
CA GLU A 46 0.59 3.75 17.81
C GLU A 46 -0.82 3.19 17.54
N ILE A 47 -1.83 4.05 17.31
CA ILE A 47 -3.17 3.63 16.89
C ILE A 47 -3.11 2.90 15.54
N ILE A 48 -2.38 3.44 14.57
CA ILE A 48 -2.20 2.81 13.26
C ILE A 48 -1.50 1.46 13.46
N ARG A 49 -0.37 1.42 14.17
CA ARG A 49 0.38 0.19 14.44
C ARG A 49 -0.49 -0.92 15.04
N ARG A 50 -1.27 -0.60 16.09
CA ARG A 50 -2.18 -1.59 16.71
C ARG A 50 -3.34 -1.99 15.81
N LYS A 51 -3.86 -1.06 15.00
CA LYS A 51 -4.90 -1.39 14.01
C LYS A 51 -4.35 -2.28 12.88
N THR A 52 -3.09 -2.13 12.51
CA THR A 52 -2.44 -2.97 11.49
C THR A 52 -2.00 -4.33 12.04
N GLU A 53 -1.65 -4.42 13.32
CA GLU A 53 -1.29 -5.68 13.98
C GLU A 53 -2.51 -6.49 14.44
N GLY A 54 -3.61 -5.82 14.81
CA GLY A 54 -4.88 -6.46 15.21
C GLY A 54 -5.95 -6.53 14.11
N GLY A 55 -5.72 -5.88 12.97
CA GLY A 55 -6.58 -5.94 11.80
C GLY A 55 -6.18 -7.10 10.91
N ARG A 56 -7.16 -7.89 10.45
CA ARG A 56 -6.94 -9.08 9.61
C ARG A 56 -6.21 -8.78 8.28
N GLU A 57 -6.04 -7.51 7.91
CA GLU A 57 -5.28 -7.09 6.74
C GLU A 57 -4.41 -5.87 7.10
N SER A 58 -3.16 -6.13 7.51
CA SER A 58 -2.11 -5.11 7.52
C SER A 58 -2.01 -4.47 6.12
N PRO A 59 -1.81 -3.15 5.99
CA PRO A 59 -1.55 -2.51 4.69
C PRO A 59 -0.40 -3.14 3.92
N LEU A 60 0.58 -3.73 4.62
CA LEU A 60 1.64 -4.52 4.01
C LEU A 60 1.13 -5.86 3.47
N LEU A 61 0.20 -6.51 4.18
CA LEU A 61 -0.49 -7.71 3.69
C LEU A 61 -1.37 -7.39 2.48
N SER A 62 -2.13 -6.29 2.52
CA SER A 62 -2.91 -5.82 1.38
C SER A 62 -2.02 -5.47 0.17
N SER A 63 -0.85 -4.88 0.42
CA SER A 63 0.14 -4.58 -0.61
C SER A 63 0.76 -5.87 -1.18
N LEU A 64 1.01 -6.88 -0.34
CA LEU A 64 1.50 -8.18 -0.76
C LEU A 64 0.46 -8.94 -1.60
N ASP A 65 -0.81 -8.92 -1.18
CA ASP A 65 -1.93 -9.48 -1.95
C ASP A 65 -2.09 -8.78 -3.30
N ALA A 66 -1.90 -7.45 -3.34
CA ALA A 66 -1.87 -6.70 -4.59
C ALA A 66 -0.73 -7.15 -5.51
N LEU A 67 0.47 -7.42 -4.96
CA LEU A 67 1.60 -7.94 -5.74
C LEU A 67 1.34 -9.36 -6.27
N THR A 68 0.75 -10.25 -5.48
CA THR A 68 0.34 -11.60 -5.92
C THR A 68 -0.67 -11.54 -7.07
N ARG A 69 -1.60 -10.58 -7.04
CA ARG A 69 -2.54 -10.35 -8.15
C ARG A 69 -1.83 -9.87 -9.40
N VAL A 70 -0.86 -8.96 -9.27
CA VAL A 70 -0.04 -8.48 -10.40
C VAL A 70 0.74 -9.64 -11.03
N GLU A 71 1.34 -10.51 -10.23
CA GLU A 71 2.03 -11.72 -10.71
C GLU A 71 1.09 -12.62 -11.51
N THR A 72 -0.10 -12.91 -10.97
CA THR A 72 -1.10 -13.76 -11.64
C THR A 72 -1.55 -13.17 -12.98
N ILE A 73 -1.74 -11.85 -13.04
CA ILE A 73 -2.10 -11.16 -14.28
C ILE A 73 -0.95 -11.25 -15.29
N GLY A 74 0.29 -11.02 -14.83
CA GLY A 74 1.48 -11.08 -15.67
C GLY A 74 1.70 -12.46 -16.30
N THR A 75 1.57 -13.54 -15.51
CA THR A 75 1.71 -14.91 -16.01
C THR A 75 0.63 -15.26 -17.03
N LYS A 76 -0.61 -14.83 -16.79
CA LYS A 76 -1.70 -15.02 -17.76
C LYS A 76 -1.46 -14.25 -19.05
N ALA A 77 -1.04 -12.98 -18.97
CA ALA A 77 -0.75 -12.15 -20.13
C ALA A 77 0.35 -12.76 -21.01
N VAL A 78 1.41 -13.31 -20.40
CA VAL A 78 2.47 -14.01 -21.15
C VAL A 78 1.90 -15.20 -21.94
N SER A 79 1.09 -16.04 -21.29
CA SER A 79 0.48 -17.20 -21.97
C SER A 79 -0.43 -16.80 -23.13
N GLU A 80 -1.22 -15.75 -22.99
CA GLU A 80 -2.08 -15.24 -24.06
C GLU A 80 -1.26 -14.69 -25.24
N ILE A 81 -0.14 -14.01 -24.97
CA ILE A 81 0.79 -13.53 -26.01
C ILE A 81 1.43 -14.70 -26.77
N GLU A 82 1.85 -15.75 -26.07
CA GLU A 82 2.41 -16.95 -26.70
C GLU A 82 1.41 -17.61 -27.66
N GLN A 83 0.15 -17.74 -27.24
CA GLN A 83 -0.91 -18.27 -28.11
C GLN A 83 -1.11 -17.42 -29.37
N LEU A 84 -1.10 -16.09 -29.24
CA LEU A 84 -1.20 -15.19 -30.39
C LEU A 84 -0.03 -15.33 -31.35
N ILE A 85 1.19 -15.49 -30.82
CA ILE A 85 2.40 -15.72 -31.62
C ILE A 85 2.28 -17.03 -32.41
N ASP A 86 1.81 -18.10 -31.76
CA ASP A 86 1.66 -19.40 -32.41
C ASP A 86 0.60 -19.36 -33.51
N ILE A 87 -0.57 -18.74 -33.27
CA ILE A 87 -1.60 -18.52 -34.29
C ILE A 87 -1.04 -17.73 -35.48
N ALA A 88 -0.27 -16.67 -35.22
CA ALA A 88 0.31 -15.86 -36.28
C ALA A 88 1.35 -16.65 -37.11
N ARG A 89 2.16 -17.48 -36.46
CA ARG A 89 3.14 -18.36 -37.12
C ARG A 89 2.45 -19.40 -38.00
N GLU A 90 1.41 -20.06 -37.48
CA GLU A 90 0.62 -21.03 -38.26
C GLU A 90 -0.01 -20.38 -39.49
N GLU A 91 -0.60 -19.19 -39.32
CA GLU A 91 -1.22 -18.46 -40.42
C GLU A 91 -0.19 -18.03 -41.48
N LEU A 92 0.99 -17.59 -41.06
CA LEU A 92 2.09 -17.28 -41.97
C LEU A 92 2.53 -18.51 -42.77
N GLN A 93 2.70 -19.66 -42.11
CA GLN A 93 3.06 -20.91 -42.76
C GLN A 93 2.00 -21.37 -43.76
N ARG A 94 0.71 -21.28 -43.42
CA ARG A 94 -0.39 -21.57 -44.35
C ARG A 94 -0.35 -20.71 -45.60
N ARG A 95 -0.02 -19.42 -45.48
CA ARG A 95 0.07 -18.51 -46.63
C ARG A 95 1.29 -18.78 -47.50
N ILE A 96 2.41 -19.17 -46.89
CA ILE A 96 3.62 -19.56 -47.63
C ILE A 96 3.37 -20.87 -48.38
N SER A 97 2.80 -21.88 -47.74
CA SER A 97 2.52 -23.18 -48.38
C SER A 97 1.42 -23.10 -49.45
N GLY A 98 0.36 -22.31 -49.22
CA GLY A 98 -0.70 -22.09 -50.20
C GLY A 98 -0.25 -21.33 -51.45
N LYS A 99 0.78 -20.47 -51.36
CA LYS A 99 1.36 -19.77 -52.51
C LYS A 99 2.22 -20.68 -53.41
N VAL A 100 2.82 -21.73 -52.86
CA VAL A 100 3.66 -22.67 -53.62
C VAL A 100 2.80 -23.64 -54.46
N GLY A 101 1.59 -23.97 -54.02
CA GLY A 101 0.69 -24.90 -54.73
C GLY A 101 -0.13 -24.30 -55.88
N SER A 102 -0.26 -22.97 -55.99
CA SER A 102 -1.07 -22.30 -57.03
C SER A 102 -0.24 -21.82 -58.23
N GLY A 103 1.08 -22.06 -58.23
CA GLY A 103 2.02 -21.62 -59.27
C GLY A 103 2.51 -22.73 -60.22
N MET A 104 1.89 -23.91 -60.20
CA MET A 104 2.16 -25.01 -61.14
C MET A 104 0.95 -25.27 -62.03
#